data_AF-A0A2N1QNI2-F1
#
_entry.id   AF-A0A2N1QNI2-F1
#
_cell.length_a   1.000
_cell.length_b   1.000
_cell.length_c   1.000
_cell.angle_alpha   90.00
_cell.angle_beta   90.00
_cell.angle_gamma   90.00
#
_symmetry.space_group_name_H-M   'P 1'
#
loop_
_entity.id
_entity.type
_entity.pdbx_description
1 polymer ?
#
loop_
_entity_poly.entity_id
_entity_poly.type
_entity_poly.pdbx_seq_one_letter_code
_entity_poly.pdbx_strand_id
1 'polypeptide(L)'
;MSSVNDQVSSELEKEGVASASSGESVSGDEPEARQEAAPSPEELLAALQNAEREKIELTDALARARADFFNYRKRVDRDRQKERSMIAEEKALDFLPVLDNLDRALSVSPDIDGKSVLQGVAMVRKQFLAVLESMGVEAVPSIGSLFSP
;
A
#
# COMPACT_ATOMS: atom_id res chain seq x y z
N MET A 1 0.44 -14.23 -12.79
CA MET A 1 1.73 -14.69 -12.25
C MET A 1 1.88 -16.21 -12.43
N SER A 2 1.77 -16.71 -13.66
CA SER A 2 1.87 -18.16 -13.96
C SER A 2 2.94 -18.45 -15.03
N SER A 3 3.71 -17.43 -15.44
CA SER A 3 4.61 -17.51 -16.58
C SER A 3 6.09 -17.60 -16.22
N VAL A 4 6.43 -17.55 -14.93
CA VAL A 4 7.83 -17.53 -14.46
C VAL A 4 8.24 -18.90 -13.92
N ASN A 5 7.29 -19.74 -13.52
CA ASN A 5 7.56 -21.03 -12.88
C ASN A 5 7.74 -22.19 -13.87
N ASP A 6 7.60 -21.92 -15.18
CA ASP A 6 7.68 -22.93 -16.25
C ASP A 6 9.00 -22.85 -17.03
N GLN A 7 9.82 -21.81 -16.79
CA GLN A 7 11.10 -21.61 -17.50
C GLN A 7 12.30 -22.23 -16.78
N VAL A 8 12.16 -22.64 -15.51
CA VAL A 8 13.27 -23.23 -14.73
C VAL A 8 13.37 -24.74 -14.95
N SER A 9 12.33 -25.39 -15.47
CA SER A 9 12.26 -26.86 -15.61
C SER A 9 12.91 -27.41 -16.88
N SER A 10 13.32 -26.56 -17.84
CA SER A 10 13.75 -27.02 -19.18
C SER A 10 15.27 -27.06 -19.39
N GLU A 11 16.08 -26.75 -18.37
CA GLU A 11 17.54 -26.59 -18.53
C GLU A 11 18.40 -27.73 -17.96
N LEU A 12 17.80 -28.83 -17.47
CA LEU A 12 18.53 -29.92 -16.79
C LEU A 12 18.66 -31.24 -17.57
N GLU A 13 18.22 -31.34 -18.82
CA GLU A 13 18.20 -32.62 -19.56
C GLU A 13 19.16 -32.75 -20.76
N LYS A 14 20.22 -31.94 -20.88
CA LYS A 14 21.17 -32.09 -22.00
C LYS A 14 22.64 -32.01 -21.60
N GLU A 15 23.17 -33.14 -21.15
CA GLU A 15 24.57 -33.58 -21.27
C GLU A 15 24.60 -35.03 -20.73
N GLY A 16 25.11 -36.07 -21.37
CA GLY A 16 25.81 -36.28 -22.62
C GLY A 16 26.26 -37.75 -22.57
N VAL A 17 25.85 -38.57 -23.54
CA VAL A 17 26.27 -39.97 -23.66
C VAL A 17 27.54 -40.05 -24.50
N ALA A 18 28.62 -40.65 -23.98
CA ALA A 18 29.71 -41.18 -24.80
C ALA A 18 30.54 -42.28 -24.08
N SER A 19 30.18 -43.53 -24.38
CA SER A 19 31.01 -44.70 -24.73
C SER A 19 32.45 -44.93 -24.19
N ALA A 20 32.61 -46.11 -23.59
CA ALA A 20 33.56 -47.21 -23.94
C ALA A 20 34.67 -47.60 -22.94
N SER A 21 34.72 -48.93 -22.73
CA SER A 21 35.90 -49.81 -22.61
C SER A 21 36.26 -50.43 -21.24
N SER A 22 35.98 -51.74 -21.19
CA SER A 22 36.81 -52.86 -20.71
C SER A 22 37.18 -52.95 -19.23
N GLY A 23 36.84 -54.10 -18.64
CA GLY A 23 37.00 -54.38 -17.21
C GLY A 23 38.37 -54.85 -16.77
N GLU A 24 38.53 -54.92 -15.45
CA GLU A 24 39.30 -55.94 -14.74
C GLU A 24 38.86 -55.96 -13.27
N SER A 25 38.69 -57.15 -12.73
CA SER A 25 38.38 -57.46 -11.34
C SER A 25 39.52 -57.08 -10.39
N VAL A 26 39.23 -56.39 -9.29
CA VAL A 26 40.03 -56.48 -8.06
C VAL A 26 39.10 -56.52 -6.85
N SER A 27 39.34 -57.55 -6.04
CA SER A 27 38.69 -57.91 -4.79
C SER A 27 39.17 -57.02 -3.63
N GLY A 28 38.24 -56.69 -2.73
CA GLY A 28 38.51 -56.49 -1.30
C GLY A 28 38.97 -55.10 -0.86
N ASP A 29 38.01 -54.26 -0.46
CA ASP A 29 38.00 -53.63 0.87
C ASP A 29 36.60 -53.05 1.11
N GLU A 30 35.91 -53.53 2.15
CA GLU A 30 34.60 -53.00 2.57
C GLU A 30 34.79 -51.62 3.20
N PRO A 31 34.14 -50.54 2.73
CA PRO A 31 33.63 -49.56 3.65
C PRO A 31 32.33 -50.17 4.18
N GLU A 32 32.26 -50.42 5.49
CA GLU A 32 31.01 -50.75 6.19
C GLU A 32 29.89 -49.88 5.63
N ALA A 33 29.00 -50.51 4.87
CA ALA A 33 27.75 -49.91 4.49
C ALA A 33 27.02 -49.66 5.80
N ARG A 34 27.09 -48.42 6.28
CA ARG A 34 26.23 -47.90 7.33
C ARG A 34 24.82 -48.08 6.80
N GLN A 35 24.21 -49.21 7.10
CA GLN A 35 22.81 -49.47 6.86
C GLN A 35 22.09 -48.43 7.72
N GLU A 36 21.79 -47.28 7.12
CA GLU A 36 20.70 -46.44 7.58
C GLU A 36 19.48 -47.34 7.49
N ALA A 37 19.15 -47.96 8.63
CA ALA A 37 17.95 -48.75 8.77
C ALA A 37 16.79 -47.86 8.30
N ALA A 38 16.03 -48.35 7.31
CA ALA A 38 14.86 -47.63 6.83
C ALA A 38 14.00 -47.25 8.04
N PRO A 39 13.55 -45.99 8.14
CA PRO A 39 12.88 -45.50 9.33
C PRO A 39 11.68 -46.39 9.63
N SER A 40 11.52 -46.71 10.91
CA SER A 40 10.45 -47.61 11.31
C SER A 40 9.09 -46.97 11.00
N PRO A 41 8.02 -47.77 10.80
CA PRO A 41 6.68 -47.23 10.61
C PRO A 41 6.23 -46.26 11.72
N GLU A 42 6.73 -46.46 12.95
CA GLU A 42 6.46 -45.58 14.09
C GLU A 42 7.20 -44.23 13.97
N GLU A 43 8.45 -44.24 13.51
CA GLU A 43 9.23 -43.02 13.25
C GLU A 43 8.61 -42.19 12.12
N LEU A 44 8.12 -42.84 11.06
CA LEU A 44 7.42 -42.18 9.95
C LEU A 44 6.09 -41.55 10.41
N LEU A 45 5.33 -42.24 11.26
CA LEU A 45 4.10 -41.70 11.84
C LEU A 45 4.39 -40.49 12.74
N ALA A 46 5.42 -40.56 13.58
CA ALA A 46 5.83 -39.45 14.43
C ALA A 46 6.31 -38.24 13.61
N ALA A 47 7.07 -38.47 12.54
CA ALA A 47 7.50 -37.42 11.62
C ALA A 47 6.30 -36.77 10.90
N LEU A 48 5.33 -37.57 10.45
CA LEU A 48 4.13 -37.08 9.80
C LEU A 48 3.27 -36.22 10.74
N GLN A 49 3.06 -36.67 11.99
CA GLN A 49 2.32 -35.90 13.00
C GLN A 49 3.02 -34.58 13.34
N ASN A 50 4.36 -34.58 13.45
CA ASN A 50 5.13 -33.35 13.67
C ASN A 50 5.02 -32.39 12.48
N ALA A 51 5.11 -32.88 11.24
CA ALA A 51 4.96 -32.07 10.04
C ALA A 51 3.54 -31.50 9.90
N GLU A 52 2.51 -32.26 10.27
CA GLU A 52 1.13 -31.77 10.31
C GLU A 52 0.95 -30.66 11.36
N ARG A 53 1.53 -30.82 12.55
CA ARG A 53 1.51 -29.79 13.59
C ARG A 53 2.21 -28.51 13.12
N GLU A 54 3.41 -28.63 12.57
CA GLU A 54 4.18 -27.48 12.06
C GLU A 54 3.46 -26.78 10.91
N LYS A 55 2.84 -27.55 10.01
CA LYS A 55 1.98 -26.99 8.95
C LYS A 55 0.84 -26.18 9.54
N ILE A 56 0.12 -26.69 10.54
CA ILE A 56 -0.98 -25.97 11.19
C ILE A 56 -0.47 -24.66 11.80
N GLU A 57 0.61 -24.72 12.59
CA GLU A 57 1.21 -23.55 13.24
C GLU A 57 1.64 -22.48 12.22
N LEU A 58 2.30 -22.89 11.14
CA LEU A 58 2.71 -21.99 10.06
C LEU A 58 1.52 -21.40 9.32
N THR A 59 0.48 -22.20 9.05
CA THR A 59 -0.73 -21.69 8.37
C THR A 59 -1.47 -20.68 9.21
N ASP A 60 -1.54 -20.88 10.53
CA ASP A 60 -2.16 -19.94 11.47
C ASP A 60 -1.34 -18.65 11.58
N ALA A 61 -0.02 -18.76 11.68
CA ALA A 61 0.88 -17.61 11.70
C ALA A 61 0.74 -16.79 10.40
N LEU A 62 0.66 -17.46 9.25
CA LEU A 62 0.51 -16.82 7.95
C LEU A 62 -0.87 -16.15 7.82
N ALA A 63 -1.94 -16.81 8.28
CA ALA A 63 -3.27 -16.23 8.30
C ALA A 63 -3.32 -14.95 9.16
N ARG A 64 -2.70 -14.97 10.34
CA ARG A 64 -2.57 -13.81 11.22
C ARG A 64 -1.77 -12.68 10.58
N ALA A 65 -0.60 -12.99 10.01
CA ALA A 65 0.23 -11.99 9.33
C ALA A 65 -0.50 -11.34 8.13
N ARG A 66 -1.28 -12.11 7.37
CA ARG A 66 -2.13 -11.58 6.28
C ARG A 66 -3.20 -10.63 6.82
N ALA A 67 -3.85 -11.00 7.93
CA ALA A 67 -4.86 -10.14 8.57
C ALA A 67 -4.24 -8.83 9.08
N ASP A 68 -3.08 -8.91 9.74
CA ASP A 68 -2.35 -7.74 10.24
C ASP A 68 -1.92 -6.81 9.09
N PHE A 69 -1.44 -7.38 7.98
CA PHE A 69 -1.10 -6.60 6.79
C PHE A 69 -2.32 -5.90 6.19
N PHE A 70 -3.46 -6.58 6.09
CA PHE A 70 -4.69 -5.98 5.56
C PHE A 70 -5.18 -4.83 6.46
N ASN A 71 -5.16 -5.04 7.79
CA ASN A 71 -5.52 -4.03 8.77
C ASN A 71 -4.56 -2.83 8.73
N TYR A 72 -3.25 -3.09 8.63
CA TYR A 72 -2.23 -2.06 8.47
C TYR A 72 -2.46 -1.23 7.21
N ARG A 73 -2.66 -1.87 6.06
CA ARG A 73 -2.94 -1.17 4.79
C ARG A 73 -4.17 -0.27 4.91
N LYS A 74 -5.27 -0.80 5.45
CA LYS A 74 -6.50 -0.04 5.68
C LYS A 74 -6.29 1.15 6.61
N ARG A 75 -5.45 1.00 7.64
CA ARG A 75 -5.08 2.10 8.55
C ARG A 75 -4.28 3.16 7.82
N VAL A 76 -3.23 2.77 7.09
CA VAL A 76 -2.37 3.69 6.33
C VAL A 76 -3.17 4.47 5.29
N ASP A 77 -4.09 3.81 4.57
CA ASP A 77 -4.91 4.49 3.57
C ASP A 77 -5.83 5.54 4.20
N ARG A 78 -6.42 5.23 5.37
CA ARG A 78 -7.22 6.19 6.15
C ARG A 78 -6.37 7.35 6.65
N ASP A 79 -5.19 7.08 7.19
CA ASP A 79 -4.33 8.11 7.77
C ASP A 79 -3.81 9.05 6.67
N ARG A 80 -3.45 8.51 5.49
CA ARG A 80 -3.11 9.30 4.30
C ARG A 80 -4.27 10.16 3.80
N GLN A 81 -5.50 9.68 3.86
CA GLN A 81 -6.68 10.48 3.51
C GLN A 81 -6.87 11.64 4.50
N LYS A 82 -6.74 11.37 5.80
CA LYS A 82 -6.81 12.41 6.84
C LYS A 82 -5.71 13.45 6.68
N GLU A 83 -4.48 13.02 6.48
CA GLU A 83 -3.33 13.91 6.29
C GLU A 83 -3.54 14.84 5.09
N ARG A 84 -4.07 14.32 3.96
CA ARG A 84 -4.43 15.16 2.81
C ARG A 84 -5.50 16.19 3.13
N SER A 85 -6.53 15.83 3.90
CA SER A 85 -7.57 16.76 4.36
C SER A 85 -6.97 17.86 5.22
N MET A 86 -6.19 17.48 6.24
CA MET A 86 -5.57 18.42 7.18
C MET A 86 -4.61 19.39 6.48
N ILE A 87 -3.82 18.91 5.52
CA ILE A 87 -2.93 19.78 4.73
C ILE A 87 -3.75 20.76 3.88
N ALA A 88 -4.84 20.29 3.26
CA ALA A 88 -5.73 21.15 2.47
C ALA A 88 -6.40 22.22 3.35
N GLU A 89 -6.84 21.86 4.56
CA GLU A 89 -7.40 22.77 5.57
C GLU A 89 -6.36 23.83 6.00
N GLU A 90 -5.14 23.41 6.36
CA GLU A 90 -4.06 24.34 6.76
C GLU A 90 -3.72 25.31 5.62
N LYS A 91 -3.63 24.81 4.38
CA LYS A 91 -3.34 25.65 3.21
C LYS A 91 -4.48 26.57 2.83
N ALA A 92 -5.74 26.19 3.10
CA ALA A 92 -6.88 27.07 2.89
C ALA A 92 -6.81 28.34 3.77
N LEU A 93 -6.21 28.26 4.97
CA LEU A 93 -6.00 29.43 5.84
C LEU A 93 -5.06 30.46 5.20
N ASP A 94 -4.01 30.01 4.51
CA ASP A 94 -3.05 30.89 3.80
C ASP A 94 -3.74 31.71 2.68
N PHE A 95 -4.89 31.24 2.20
CA PHE A 95 -5.68 31.87 1.15
C PHE A 95 -6.74 32.86 1.66
N LEU A 96 -7.08 32.85 2.95
CA LEU A 96 -8.05 33.78 3.54
C LEU A 96 -7.68 35.27 3.36
N PRO A 97 -6.40 35.69 3.51
CA PRO A 97 -6.03 37.08 3.24
C PRO A 97 -6.28 37.52 1.80
N VAL A 98 -6.26 36.59 0.84
CA VAL A 98 -6.60 36.88 -0.56
C VAL A 98 -8.10 37.16 -0.68
N LEU A 99 -8.93 36.34 -0.03
CA LEU A 99 -10.38 36.56 0.03
C LEU A 99 -10.72 37.91 0.69
N ASP A 100 -10.06 38.24 1.81
CA ASP A 100 -10.24 39.53 2.49
C ASP A 100 -9.90 40.72 1.59
N ASN A 101 -8.88 40.59 0.74
CA ASN A 101 -8.51 41.62 -0.22
C ASN A 101 -9.50 41.73 -1.38
N LEU A 102 -10.09 40.62 -1.83
CA LEU A 102 -11.18 40.65 -2.81
C LEU A 102 -12.41 41.35 -2.21
N ASP A 103 -12.75 41.07 -0.95
CA ASP A 103 -13.83 41.76 -0.23
C ASP A 103 -13.55 43.26 -0.09
N ARG A 104 -12.31 43.62 0.27
CA ARG A 104 -11.86 45.02 0.34
C ARG A 104 -12.00 45.71 -1.01
N ALA A 105 -11.60 45.06 -2.11
CA ALA A 105 -11.72 45.62 -3.45
C ALA A 105 -13.19 45.88 -3.83
N LEU A 106 -14.10 44.97 -3.46
CA LEU A 106 -15.54 45.13 -3.70
C LEU A 106 -16.20 46.21 -2.85
N SER A 107 -15.59 46.59 -1.72
CA SER A 107 -16.10 47.66 -0.85
C SER A 107 -15.82 49.08 -1.37
N VAL A 108 -14.99 49.23 -2.40
CA VAL A 108 -14.64 50.53 -3.00
C VAL A 108 -15.80 51.05 -3.83
N SER A 109 -16.13 52.35 -3.73
CA SER A 109 -17.06 53.00 -4.66
C SER A 109 -16.38 53.23 -6.01
N PRO A 110 -16.83 52.58 -7.10
CA PRO A 110 -16.20 52.74 -8.40
C PRO A 110 -16.72 53.96 -9.14
N ASP A 111 -15.86 54.57 -9.96
CA ASP A 111 -16.28 55.44 -11.05
C ASP A 111 -16.99 54.63 -12.16
N ILE A 112 -17.54 55.30 -13.18
CA ILE A 112 -18.33 54.65 -14.26
C ILE A 112 -17.56 53.49 -14.91
N ASP A 113 -16.27 53.68 -15.19
CA ASP A 113 -15.41 52.66 -15.81
C ASP A 113 -15.00 51.54 -14.84
N GLY A 114 -15.03 51.80 -13.53
CA GLY A 114 -14.68 50.83 -12.49
C GLY A 114 -15.77 49.80 -12.20
N LYS A 115 -17.01 50.04 -12.64
CA LYS A 115 -18.15 49.13 -12.38
C LYS A 115 -17.97 47.76 -13.04
N SER A 116 -17.47 47.73 -14.28
CA SER A 116 -17.22 46.48 -15.01
C SER A 116 -16.09 45.67 -14.35
N VAL A 117 -15.07 46.35 -13.84
CA VAL A 117 -13.96 45.74 -13.09
C VAL A 117 -14.47 45.12 -11.79
N LEU A 118 -15.26 45.84 -10.99
CA LEU A 118 -15.83 45.30 -9.76
C LEU A 118 -16.74 44.09 -10.02
N GLN A 119 -17.49 44.09 -11.13
CA GLN A 119 -18.27 42.93 -11.53
C GLN A 119 -17.38 41.71 -11.80
N GLY A 120 -16.26 41.88 -12.50
CA GLY A 120 -15.28 40.82 -12.71
C GLY A 120 -14.68 40.30 -11.39
N VAL A 121 -14.31 41.20 -10.49
CA VAL A 121 -13.81 40.86 -9.15
C VAL A 121 -14.85 40.06 -8.35
N ALA A 122 -16.14 40.43 -8.44
CA ALA A 122 -17.21 39.72 -7.76
C ALA A 122 -17.38 38.29 -8.29
N MET A 123 -17.21 38.08 -9.60
CA MET A 123 -17.22 36.75 -10.20
C MET A 123 -16.05 35.89 -9.72
N VAL A 124 -14.84 36.45 -9.68
CA VAL A 124 -13.64 35.76 -9.17
C VAL A 124 -13.81 35.38 -7.71
N ARG A 125 -14.31 36.30 -6.86
CA ARG A 125 -14.63 36.01 -5.46
C ARG A 125 -15.61 34.86 -5.32
N LYS A 126 -16.69 34.85 -6.12
CA LYS A 126 -17.68 33.76 -6.07
C LYS A 126 -17.05 32.43 -6.45
N GLN A 127 -16.22 32.40 -7.49
CA GLN A 127 -15.50 31.19 -7.89
C GLN A 127 -14.53 30.73 -6.80
N PHE A 128 -13.84 31.66 -6.15
CA PHE A 128 -12.92 31.38 -5.06
C PHE A 128 -13.62 30.70 -3.87
N LEU A 129 -14.78 31.24 -3.45
CA LEU A 129 -15.60 30.63 -2.40
C LEU A 129 -16.06 29.22 -2.78
N ALA A 130 -16.47 28.99 -4.04
CA ALA A 130 -16.85 27.66 -4.50
C ALA A 130 -15.68 26.65 -4.46
N VAL A 131 -14.45 27.11 -4.70
CA VAL A 131 -13.25 26.27 -4.55
C VAL A 131 -13.02 25.91 -3.08
N LEU A 132 -13.13 26.87 -2.16
CA LEU A 132 -13.02 26.62 -0.72
C LEU A 132 -14.09 25.62 -0.22
N GLU A 133 -15.34 25.78 -0.66
CA GLU A 133 -16.42 24.84 -0.36
C GLU A 133 -16.11 23.42 -0.87
N SER A 134 -15.53 23.29 -2.07
CA SER A 134 -15.11 21.98 -2.60
C SER A 134 -13.98 21.32 -1.81
N MET A 135 -13.21 22.11 -1.06
CA MET A 135 -12.18 21.64 -0.13
C MET A 135 -12.74 21.33 1.27
N GLY A 136 -14.05 21.48 1.48
CA GLY A 136 -14.72 21.26 2.78
C GLY A 136 -14.70 22.46 3.71
N VAL A 137 -14.34 23.65 3.22
CA VAL A 137 -14.32 24.90 4.00
C VAL A 137 -15.63 25.65 3.79
N GLU A 138 -16.38 25.86 4.86
CA GLU A 138 -17.65 26.58 4.83
C GLU A 138 -17.55 27.93 5.56
N ALA A 139 -18.28 28.92 5.06
CA ALA A 139 -18.36 30.23 5.71
C ALA A 139 -19.21 30.16 6.98
N VAL A 140 -18.68 30.68 8.09
CA VAL A 140 -19.42 30.76 9.36
C VAL A 140 -20.43 31.91 9.33
N PRO A 141 -21.73 31.68 9.62
CA PRO A 141 -22.72 32.74 9.67
C PRO A 141 -22.47 33.67 10.85
N SER A 142 -22.06 34.91 10.56
CA SER A 142 -21.65 35.89 11.57
C SER A 142 -22.74 36.93 11.89
N ILE A 143 -23.60 37.28 10.93
CA ILE A 143 -24.65 38.30 11.14
C ILE A 143 -25.86 37.64 11.83
N GLY A 144 -26.10 38.02 13.09
CA GLY A 144 -27.28 37.58 13.87
C GLY A 144 -27.09 36.33 14.72
N SER A 145 -25.92 35.70 14.69
CA SER A 145 -25.57 34.56 15.54
C SER A 145 -25.06 35.02 16.91
N LEU A 146 -25.36 34.25 17.96
CA LEU A 146 -24.72 34.43 19.27
C LEU A 146 -23.22 34.12 19.15
N PHE A 147 -22.38 35.05 19.61
CA PHE A 147 -20.93 34.86 19.62
C PHE A 147 -20.55 33.67 20.50
N SER A 148 -19.87 32.68 19.92
CA SER A 148 -19.25 31.56 20.62
C SER A 148 -17.74 31.66 20.43
N PRO A 149 -16.95 31.91 21.49
CA PRO A 149 -15.50 31.96 21.41
C PRO A 149 -14.86 30.60 21.11
#